data_AF-A0A4Q3SHM6-F1
#
_entry.id   AF-A0A4Q3SHM6-F1
#
_cell.length_a   1.000
_cell.length_b   1.000
_cell.length_c   1.000
_cell.angle_alpha   90.00
_cell.angle_beta   90.00
_cell.angle_gamma   90.00
#
_symmetry.space_group_name_H-M   'P 1'
#
loop_
_entity.id
_entity.type
_entity.pdbx_description
1 polymer ?
#
loop_
_entity_poly.entity_id
_entity_poly.type
_entity_poly.pdbx_seq_one_letter_code
_entity_poly.pdbx_strand_id
1 'polypeptide(L)'
;MSMVRLETTRTIDIERFVDEAEIDRLYWNDPYFLAPDGDMAVEAFSVIREAMSGAGKVALARVVMHQRERVMALEPRDQGLLAYTIRSKNEVRDPSDFFGSIPDVKADAKMVAIAEKIIDQLEGPFDPTEFTDRYETALRKLIAEKEKNHGVTAPVAEPKEAEVIDLMDALRRSLGEGGTRRKTAPRAAEKKPAARKTPARKRAS
;
A
#
# COMPACT_ATOMS: atom_id res chain seq x y z
N MET A 1 -8.16 -16.93 -36.24
CA MET A 1 -8.24 -15.71 -35.42
C MET A 1 -6.95 -14.94 -35.65
N SER A 2 -7.05 -13.80 -36.33
CA SER A 2 -5.94 -12.95 -36.74
C SER A 2 -5.06 -12.56 -35.55
N MET A 3 -3.74 -12.56 -35.75
CA MET A 3 -2.75 -12.09 -34.78
C MET A 3 -3.00 -10.62 -34.46
N VAL A 4 -3.70 -10.33 -33.38
CA VAL A 4 -3.76 -8.99 -32.80
C VAL A 4 -2.49 -8.80 -31.96
N ARG A 5 -1.34 -8.68 -32.63
CA ARG A 5 -0.07 -8.30 -32.02
C ARG A 5 0.42 -7.06 -32.73
N LEU A 6 0.50 -5.95 -32.00
CA LEU A 6 1.11 -4.72 -32.50
C LEU A 6 2.63 -4.85 -32.37
N GLU A 7 3.37 -4.38 -33.36
CA GLU A 7 4.83 -4.30 -33.25
C GLU A 7 5.23 -3.19 -32.29
N THR A 8 6.27 -3.42 -31.49
CA THR A 8 6.77 -2.42 -30.54
C THR A 8 7.28 -1.21 -31.32
N THR A 9 6.78 -0.02 -30.99
CA THR A 9 7.20 1.22 -31.62
C THR A 9 8.32 1.87 -30.82
N ARG A 10 9.18 2.63 -31.51
CA ARG A 10 10.17 3.52 -30.88
C ARG A 10 9.73 4.98 -30.85
N THR A 11 8.55 5.26 -31.40
CA THR A 11 7.92 6.56 -31.42
C THR A 11 6.81 6.61 -30.38
N ILE A 12 6.65 7.78 -29.77
CA ILE A 12 5.62 8.06 -28.78
C ILE A 12 4.77 9.19 -29.34
N ASP A 13 3.47 8.94 -29.46
CA ASP A 13 2.53 9.88 -30.04
C ASP A 13 1.84 10.66 -28.92
N ILE A 14 2.14 11.95 -28.79
CA ILE A 14 1.50 12.83 -27.82
C ILE A 14 0.10 13.18 -28.30
N GLU A 15 -0.92 12.91 -27.49
CA GLU A 15 -2.32 13.20 -27.82
C GLU A 15 -2.78 14.55 -27.27
N ARG A 16 -2.37 14.89 -26.03
CA ARG A 16 -2.82 16.10 -25.31
C ARG A 16 -1.92 16.40 -24.12
N PHE A 17 -2.05 17.62 -23.60
CA PHE A 17 -1.42 18.07 -22.36
C PHE A 17 -2.50 18.34 -21.31
N VAL A 18 -2.28 17.88 -20.08
CA VAL A 18 -3.22 18.00 -18.95
C VAL A 18 -2.49 18.43 -17.67
N ASP A 19 -3.25 18.88 -16.68
CA ASP A 19 -2.71 19.06 -15.33
C ASP A 19 -2.50 17.69 -14.67
N GLU A 20 -1.36 17.49 -14.00
CA GLU A 20 -1.04 16.22 -13.31
C GLU A 20 -2.14 15.85 -12.30
N ALA A 21 -2.67 16.83 -11.59
CA ALA A 21 -3.71 16.67 -10.58
C ALA A 21 -5.06 16.17 -11.14
N GLU A 22 -5.31 16.26 -12.44
CA GLU A 22 -6.50 15.67 -13.07
C GLU A 22 -6.39 14.14 -13.20
N ILE A 23 -5.17 13.59 -13.12
CA ILE A 23 -4.93 12.15 -13.21
C ILE A 23 -4.91 11.57 -11.80
N ASP A 24 -6.03 10.98 -11.37
CA ASP A 24 -6.12 10.29 -10.09
C ASP A 24 -5.00 9.25 -9.92
N ARG A 25 -4.36 9.24 -8.74
CA ARG A 25 -3.21 8.38 -8.40
C ARG A 25 -3.48 6.89 -8.67
N LEU A 26 -4.73 6.45 -8.62
CA LEU A 26 -5.15 5.08 -8.94
C LEU A 26 -4.82 4.65 -10.37
N TYR A 27 -4.71 5.60 -11.31
CA TYR A 27 -4.38 5.30 -12.70
C TYR A 27 -2.88 5.15 -12.96
N TRP A 28 -2.02 5.70 -12.11
CA TRP A 28 -0.56 5.69 -12.30
C TRP A 28 0.03 4.32 -11.96
N ASN A 29 0.85 3.77 -12.85
CA ASN A 29 1.47 2.46 -12.68
C ASN A 29 3.01 2.56 -12.75
N ASP A 30 3.67 1.82 -13.64
CA ASP A 30 5.12 1.68 -13.67
C ASP A 30 5.80 2.90 -14.30
N PRO A 31 6.87 3.45 -13.68
CA PRO A 31 7.70 4.51 -14.25
C PRO A 31 8.76 3.98 -15.22
N TYR A 32 9.09 4.80 -16.22
CA TYR A 32 10.15 4.56 -17.20
C TYR A 32 10.92 5.86 -17.43
N PHE A 33 12.24 5.77 -17.57
CA PHE A 33 13.03 6.90 -18.05
C PHE A 33 12.96 6.98 -19.58
N LEU A 34 12.68 8.17 -20.08
CA LEU A 34 12.56 8.45 -21.50
C LEU A 34 13.63 9.47 -21.91
N ALA A 35 14.43 9.07 -22.88
CA ALA A 35 15.52 9.86 -23.46
C ALA A 35 15.39 9.87 -24.99
N PRO A 36 15.88 10.93 -25.67
CA PRO A 36 15.90 10.98 -27.13
C PRO A 36 16.82 9.90 -27.72
N ASP A 37 16.42 9.32 -28.85
CA ASP A 37 17.22 8.36 -29.61
C ASP A 37 17.92 9.08 -30.79
N GLY A 38 19.20 9.38 -30.60
CA GLY A 38 20.06 10.03 -31.61
C GLY A 38 20.05 11.57 -31.58
N ASP A 39 21.12 12.16 -32.13
CA ASP A 39 21.40 13.60 -32.04
C ASP A 39 20.30 14.48 -32.65
N MET A 40 19.67 14.01 -33.73
CA MET A 40 18.59 14.75 -34.41
C MET A 40 17.33 14.91 -33.55
N ALA A 41 17.12 14.05 -32.55
CA ALA A 41 15.95 14.10 -31.68
C ALA A 41 16.16 15.02 -30.46
N VAL A 42 17.42 15.34 -30.11
CA VAL A 42 17.78 16.06 -28.87
C VAL A 42 17.18 17.46 -28.82
N GLU A 43 17.18 18.19 -29.95
CA GLU A 43 16.65 19.56 -30.00
C GLU A 43 15.13 19.56 -29.79
N ALA A 44 14.39 18.78 -30.58
CA ALA A 44 12.94 18.68 -30.46
C ALA A 44 12.51 18.16 -29.07
N PHE A 45 13.22 17.16 -28.54
CA PHE A 45 13.01 16.64 -27.21
C PHE A 45 13.18 17.73 -26.14
N SER A 46 14.29 18.48 -26.21
CA SER A 46 14.58 19.56 -25.28
C SER A 46 13.51 20.65 -25.31
N VAL A 47 13.08 21.06 -26.51
CA VAL A 47 12.04 22.07 -26.68
C VAL A 47 10.72 21.64 -26.05
N ILE A 48 10.28 20.40 -26.27
CA ILE A 48 9.04 19.86 -25.70
C ILE A 48 9.16 19.77 -24.17
N ARG A 49 10.27 19.23 -23.64
CA ARG A 49 10.52 19.12 -22.19
C ARG A 49 10.45 20.49 -21.51
N GLU A 50 11.13 21.50 -22.06
CA GLU A 50 11.14 22.86 -21.50
C GLU A 50 9.75 23.52 -21.60
N ALA A 51 9.03 23.33 -22.70
CA ALA A 51 7.67 23.85 -22.85
C ALA A 51 6.71 23.23 -21.82
N MET A 52 6.79 21.91 -21.61
CA MET A 52 5.99 21.22 -20.59
C MET A 52 6.34 21.69 -19.18
N SER A 53 7.62 21.87 -18.87
CA SER A 53 8.09 22.34 -17.57
C SER A 53 7.61 23.77 -17.29
N GLY A 54 7.75 24.68 -18.26
CA GLY A 54 7.28 26.06 -18.14
C GLY A 54 5.75 26.19 -18.04
N ALA A 55 5.01 25.30 -18.71
CA ALA A 55 3.55 25.27 -18.66
C ALA A 55 3.00 24.53 -17.43
N GLY A 56 3.83 23.76 -16.70
CA GLY A 56 3.39 22.90 -15.60
C GLY A 56 2.45 21.79 -16.05
N LYS A 57 2.66 21.22 -17.24
CA LYS A 57 1.77 20.21 -17.84
C LYS A 57 2.44 18.85 -17.99
N VAL A 58 1.62 17.81 -17.90
CA VAL A 58 1.96 16.43 -18.26
C VAL A 58 1.39 16.12 -19.63
N ALA A 59 2.13 15.38 -20.46
CA ALA A 59 1.65 14.92 -21.75
C ALA A 59 1.02 13.53 -21.63
N LEU A 60 -0.20 13.37 -22.14
CA LEU A 60 -0.78 12.04 -22.36
C LEU A 60 -0.42 11.58 -23.76
N ALA A 61 0.16 10.39 -23.86
CA ALA A 61 0.70 9.84 -25.09
C ALA A 61 0.39 8.35 -25.24
N ARG A 62 0.66 7.80 -26.43
CA ARG A 62 0.61 6.36 -26.68
C ARG A 62 1.93 5.82 -27.19
N VAL A 63 2.18 4.56 -26.82
CA VAL A 63 3.32 3.77 -27.30
C VAL A 63 2.92 2.32 -27.40
N VAL A 64 3.45 1.59 -28.38
CA VAL A 64 3.33 0.13 -28.37
C VAL A 64 4.53 -0.46 -27.66
N MET A 65 4.28 -1.08 -26.51
CA MET A 65 5.27 -1.72 -25.65
C MET A 65 4.84 -3.15 -25.35
N HIS A 66 5.76 -4.12 -25.43
CA HIS A 66 5.47 -5.52 -25.12
C HIS A 66 4.24 -6.07 -25.89
N GLN A 67 4.15 -5.73 -27.18
CA GLN A 67 3.07 -6.14 -28.10
C GLN A 67 1.68 -5.58 -27.74
N ARG A 68 1.60 -4.57 -26.88
CA ARG A 68 0.35 -3.88 -26.51
C ARG A 68 0.52 -2.38 -26.60
N GLU A 69 -0.50 -1.71 -27.09
CA GLU A 69 -0.58 -0.26 -26.96
C GLU A 69 -0.80 0.11 -25.49
N ARG A 70 -0.06 1.11 -25.02
CA ARG A 70 -0.10 1.64 -23.65
C ARG A 70 -0.36 3.13 -23.73
N VAL A 71 -1.23 3.62 -22.86
CA VAL A 71 -1.34 5.06 -22.59
C VAL A 71 -0.25 5.42 -21.57
N MET A 72 0.42 6.53 -21.80
CA MET A 72 1.53 7.02 -20.99
C MET A 72 1.26 8.45 -20.53
N ALA A 73 1.64 8.76 -19.30
CA ALA A 73 1.78 10.13 -18.81
C ALA A 73 3.27 10.50 -18.79
N LEU A 74 3.65 11.54 -19.51
CA LEU A 74 5.03 12.02 -19.60
C LEU A 74 5.18 13.29 -18.78
N GLU A 75 6.13 13.30 -17.86
CA GLU A 75 6.45 14.44 -17.00
C GLU A 75 7.89 14.91 -17.23
N PRO A 76 8.15 16.23 -17.22
CA PRO A 76 9.51 16.76 -17.25
C PRO A 76 10.27 16.39 -15.98
N ARG A 77 11.46 15.78 -16.12
CA ARG A 77 12.31 15.42 -14.99
C ARG A 77 13.78 15.64 -15.34
N ASP A 78 14.41 16.58 -14.65
CA ASP A 78 15.81 16.94 -14.87
C ASP A 78 16.07 17.22 -16.36
N GLN A 79 17.00 16.49 -16.99
CA GLN A 79 17.31 16.59 -18.43
C GLN A 79 16.50 15.62 -19.30
N GLY A 80 15.60 14.84 -18.71
CA GLY A 80 14.81 13.81 -19.39
C GLY A 80 13.30 13.99 -19.21
N LEU A 81 12.57 12.94 -19.56
CA LEU A 81 11.16 12.76 -19.19
C LEU A 81 11.03 11.50 -18.34
N LEU A 82 10.18 11.54 -17.33
CA LEU A 82 9.63 10.34 -16.71
C LEU A 82 8.34 9.97 -17.44
N ALA A 83 8.17 8.71 -17.77
CA ALA A 83 7.01 8.19 -18.46
C ALA A 83 6.34 7.13 -17.59
N TYR A 84 5.12 7.39 -17.16
CA TYR A 84 4.33 6.45 -16.37
C TYR A 84 3.33 5.75 -17.26
N THR A 85 3.25 4.42 -17.14
CA THR A 85 2.11 3.70 -17.72
C THR A 85 0.83 4.08 -17.00
N ILE A 86 -0.23 4.31 -17.77
CA ILE A 86 -1.56 4.65 -17.27
C ILE A 86 -2.48 3.45 -17.40
N ARG A 87 -3.08 3.04 -16.28
CA ARG A 87 -4.10 1.99 -16.24
C ARG A 87 -5.34 2.44 -17.00
N SER A 88 -5.98 1.53 -17.71
CA SER A 88 -7.30 1.79 -18.29
C SER A 88 -8.37 1.82 -17.21
N LYS A 89 -9.52 2.45 -17.50
CA LYS A 89 -10.66 2.48 -16.56
C LYS A 89 -11.11 1.08 -16.12
N ASN A 90 -10.97 0.07 -16.97
CA ASN A 90 -11.36 -1.31 -16.66
C ASN A 90 -10.40 -2.01 -15.69
N GLU A 91 -9.19 -1.50 -15.52
CA GLU A 91 -8.19 -2.01 -14.57
C GLU A 91 -8.33 -1.36 -13.19
N VAL A 92 -9.03 -0.22 -13.10
CA VAL A 92 -9.26 0.52 -11.85
C VAL A 92 -10.65 0.19 -11.31
N ARG A 93 -10.68 -0.48 -10.16
CA ARG A 93 -11.94 -0.80 -9.47
C ARG A 93 -12.60 0.45 -8.89
N ASP A 94 -13.92 0.43 -8.79
CA ASP A 94 -14.65 1.53 -8.19
C ASP A 94 -14.49 1.51 -6.65
N PRO A 95 -14.07 2.63 -6.02
CA PRO A 95 -14.01 2.71 -4.57
C PRO A 95 -15.35 2.38 -3.88
N SER A 96 -16.50 2.65 -4.52
CA SER A 96 -17.81 2.36 -3.93
C SER A 96 -18.03 0.87 -3.67
N ASP A 97 -17.42 0.00 -4.48
CA ASP A 97 -17.52 -1.46 -4.32
C ASP A 97 -16.89 -1.95 -3.01
N PHE A 98 -15.98 -1.17 -2.42
CA PHE A 98 -15.26 -1.50 -1.19
C PHE A 98 -15.69 -0.63 -0.02
N PHE A 99 -15.88 0.67 -0.24
CA PHE A 99 -16.16 1.65 0.80
C PHE A 99 -17.64 1.91 1.03
N GLY A 100 -18.54 1.46 0.13
CA GLY A 100 -19.98 1.73 0.24
C GLY A 100 -20.66 1.13 1.49
N SER A 101 -20.03 0.17 2.15
CA SER A 101 -20.51 -0.43 3.40
C SER A 101 -20.00 0.29 4.66
N ILE A 102 -19.06 1.23 4.52
CA ILE A 102 -18.51 1.98 5.65
C ILE A 102 -19.54 3.06 6.03
N PRO A 103 -20.10 3.02 7.25
CA PRO A 103 -21.07 4.02 7.67
C PRO A 103 -20.37 5.38 7.85
N ASP A 104 -21.02 6.45 7.40
CA ASP A 104 -20.57 7.81 7.68
C ASP A 104 -20.88 8.16 9.14
N VAL A 105 -19.88 8.00 10.01
CA VAL A 105 -19.98 8.24 11.45
C VAL A 105 -19.09 9.42 11.82
N LYS A 106 -19.69 10.43 12.46
CA LYS A 106 -18.94 11.56 13.01
C LYS A 106 -18.03 11.09 14.13
N ALA A 107 -16.72 11.28 13.97
CA ALA A 107 -15.73 10.94 14.98
C ALA A 107 -15.82 11.87 16.21
N ASP A 108 -15.47 11.33 17.39
CA ASP A 108 -15.34 12.11 18.62
C ASP A 108 -14.12 13.04 18.54
N ALA A 109 -14.33 14.35 18.71
CA ALA A 109 -13.29 15.36 18.52
C ALA A 109 -12.10 15.20 19.48
N LYS A 110 -12.33 14.73 20.71
CA LYS A 110 -11.25 14.49 21.68
C LYS A 110 -10.40 13.30 21.24
N MET A 111 -11.02 12.27 20.68
CA MET A 111 -10.31 11.11 20.13
C MET A 111 -9.53 11.46 18.87
N VAL A 112 -10.07 12.33 18.00
CA VAL A 112 -9.32 12.85 16.84
C VAL A 112 -8.06 13.59 17.30
N ALA A 113 -8.17 14.49 18.27
CA ALA A 113 -7.01 15.23 18.80
C ALA A 113 -5.94 14.31 19.43
N ILE A 114 -6.33 13.18 20.01
CA ILE A 114 -5.39 12.17 20.52
C ILE A 114 -4.66 11.48 19.36
N ALA A 115 -5.39 11.11 18.29
CA ALA A 115 -4.81 10.49 17.11
C ALA A 115 -3.84 11.44 16.38
N GLU A 116 -4.20 12.73 16.28
CA GLU A 116 -3.34 13.78 15.70
C GLU A 116 -1.99 13.86 16.43
N LYS A 117 -1.97 13.87 17.77
CA LYS A 117 -0.71 13.85 18.54
C LYS A 117 0.16 12.63 18.24
N ILE A 118 -0.43 11.48 17.94
CA ILE A 118 0.31 10.27 17.59
C ILE A 118 0.91 10.40 16.19
N ILE A 119 0.16 10.99 15.26
CA ILE A 119 0.66 11.31 13.92
C ILE A 119 1.85 12.28 14.04
N ASP A 120 1.72 13.36 14.81
CA ASP A 120 2.81 14.33 15.04
C ASP A 120 4.06 13.69 15.68
N GLN A 121 3.87 12.64 16.49
CA GLN A 121 4.99 11.90 17.10
C GLN A 121 5.66 10.91 16.15
N LEU A 122 4.95 10.45 15.12
CA LEU A 122 5.40 9.41 14.20
C LEU A 122 5.66 9.93 12.78
N GLU A 123 5.38 11.20 12.50
CA GLU A 123 5.71 11.83 11.23
C GLU A 123 7.22 12.00 11.07
N GLY A 124 7.68 11.96 9.82
CA GLY A 124 9.10 12.03 9.47
C GLY A 124 9.31 12.10 7.97
N PRO A 125 10.54 12.38 7.51
CA PRO A 125 10.85 12.41 6.09
C PRO A 125 10.74 11.01 5.46
N PHE A 126 10.35 10.96 4.19
CA PHE A 126 10.42 9.71 3.42
C PHE A 126 11.87 9.43 3.01
N ASP A 127 12.45 8.36 3.55
CA ASP A 127 13.74 7.82 3.12
C ASP A 127 13.55 6.40 2.56
N PRO A 128 13.70 6.18 1.24
CA PRO A 128 13.52 4.85 0.65
C PRO A 128 14.53 3.82 1.18
N THR A 129 15.66 4.25 1.76
CA THR A 129 16.70 3.34 2.29
C THR A 129 16.28 2.64 3.58
N GLU A 130 15.27 3.15 4.29
CA GLU A 130 14.73 2.52 5.50
C GLU A 130 13.86 1.29 5.19
N PHE A 131 13.37 1.17 3.94
CA PHE A 131 12.50 0.08 3.50
C PHE A 131 13.33 -1.09 2.98
N THR A 132 14.01 -1.79 3.87
CA THR A 132 14.75 -3.01 3.51
C THR A 132 13.81 -4.20 3.33
N ASP A 133 14.06 -5.04 2.34
CA ASP A 133 13.39 -6.34 2.22
C ASP A 133 13.78 -7.23 3.41
N ARG A 134 12.88 -7.32 4.40
CA ARG A 134 13.06 -8.11 5.61
C ARG A 134 13.17 -9.60 5.30
N TYR A 135 12.53 -10.07 4.23
CA TYR A 135 12.61 -11.45 3.79
C TYR A 135 13.97 -11.74 3.18
N GLU A 136 14.45 -10.91 2.25
CA GLU A 136 15.78 -11.07 1.67
C GLU A 136 16.86 -11.02 2.76
N THR A 137 16.72 -10.09 3.69
CA THR A 137 17.62 -9.96 4.85
C THR A 137 17.62 -11.23 5.72
N ALA A 138 16.43 -11.76 6.04
CA ALA A 138 16.30 -13.00 6.81
C ALA A 138 16.86 -14.22 6.07
N LEU A 139 16.64 -14.28 4.75
CA LEU A 139 17.16 -15.35 3.90
C LEU A 139 18.69 -15.32 3.82
N ARG A 140 19.29 -14.15 3.60
CA ARG A 140 20.75 -13.96 3.61
C ARG A 140 21.35 -14.38 4.96
N LYS A 141 20.71 -14.04 6.08
CA LYS A 141 21.13 -14.49 7.41
C LYS A 141 21.06 -16.01 7.55
N LEU A 142 19.96 -16.62 7.12
CA LEU A 142 19.78 -18.08 7.17
C LEU A 142 20.81 -18.81 6.31
N ILE A 143 21.13 -18.30 5.11
CA ILE A 143 22.20 -18.84 4.25
C ILE A 143 23.54 -18.76 4.98
N ALA A 144 23.90 -17.60 5.54
CA ALA A 144 25.16 -17.41 6.26
C ALA A 144 25.26 -18.31 7.52
N GLU A 145 24.16 -18.54 8.24
CA GLU A 145 24.11 -19.46 9.37
C GLU A 145 24.25 -20.92 8.92
N LYS A 146 23.63 -21.33 7.82
CA LYS A 146 23.78 -22.68 7.26
C LYS A 146 25.20 -22.94 6.78
N GLU A 147 25.85 -21.96 6.15
CA GLU A 147 27.25 -22.05 5.74
C GLU A 147 28.18 -22.21 6.95
N LYS A 148 27.95 -21.45 8.03
CA LYS A 148 28.73 -21.52 9.28
C LYS A 148 28.48 -22.80 10.08
N ASN A 149 27.24 -23.30 10.09
CA ASN A 149 26.82 -24.44 10.92
C ASN A 149 26.74 -25.76 10.13
N HIS A 150 27.36 -25.84 8.94
CA HIS A 150 27.34 -27.02 8.07
C HIS A 150 25.92 -27.61 7.85
N GLY A 151 24.93 -26.74 7.72
CA GLY A 151 23.54 -27.13 7.42
C GLY A 151 22.65 -27.50 8.61
N VAL A 152 23.09 -27.37 9.86
CA VAL A 152 22.23 -27.59 11.03
C VAL A 152 21.48 -26.29 11.39
N THR A 153 20.15 -26.28 11.25
CA THR A 153 19.30 -25.14 11.61
C THR A 153 18.49 -25.42 12.88
N ALA A 154 18.49 -24.46 13.82
CA ALA A 154 17.57 -24.47 14.96
C ALA A 154 16.13 -24.09 14.51
N PRO A 155 15.08 -24.64 15.16
CA PRO A 155 13.70 -24.30 14.81
C PRO A 155 13.40 -22.82 15.13
N VAL A 156 12.74 -22.15 14.18
CA VAL A 156 12.21 -20.79 14.37
C VAL A 156 11.07 -20.86 15.36
N ALA A 157 11.15 -20.07 16.44
CA ALA A 157 10.09 -19.98 17.43
C ALA A 157 8.84 -19.34 16.81
N GLU A 158 7.68 -19.98 16.97
CA GLU A 158 6.41 -19.42 16.53
C GLU A 158 6.10 -18.12 17.30
N PRO A 159 5.68 -17.05 16.61
CA PRO A 159 5.29 -15.82 17.27
C PRO A 159 4.09 -16.09 18.18
N LYS A 160 4.22 -15.70 19.45
CA LYS A 160 3.11 -15.77 20.41
C LYS A 160 2.01 -14.81 19.97
N GLU A 161 0.77 -15.28 20.03
CA GLU A 161 -0.41 -14.45 19.78
C GLU A 161 -0.38 -13.23 20.71
N ALA A 162 -0.47 -12.04 20.11
CA ALA A 162 -0.54 -10.80 20.86
C ALA A 162 -1.90 -10.71 21.57
N GLU A 163 -1.89 -10.46 22.87
CA GLU A 163 -3.09 -10.20 23.66
C GLU A 163 -3.82 -8.98 23.09
N VAL A 164 -5.10 -9.14 22.74
CA VAL A 164 -5.94 -8.07 22.18
C VAL A 164 -6.25 -7.07 23.29
N ILE A 165 -5.35 -6.10 23.48
CA ILE A 165 -5.59 -4.94 24.32
C ILE A 165 -6.53 -4.00 23.54
N ASP A 166 -7.51 -3.42 24.22
CA ASP A 166 -8.34 -2.34 23.65
C ASP A 166 -7.40 -1.24 23.12
N LEU A 167 -7.39 -1.10 21.79
CA LEU A 167 -6.52 -0.18 21.07
C LEU A 167 -6.61 1.23 21.67
N MET A 168 -7.80 1.66 22.10
CA MET A 168 -8.02 3.00 22.63
C MET A 168 -7.32 3.21 23.98
N ASP A 169 -7.34 2.20 24.84
CA ASP A 169 -6.63 2.24 26.12
C ASP A 169 -5.12 2.12 25.92
N ALA A 170 -4.67 1.37 24.90
CA ALA A 170 -3.26 1.30 24.52
C ALA A 170 -2.76 2.67 24.02
N LEU A 171 -3.53 3.36 23.18
CA LEU A 171 -3.19 4.68 22.65
C LEU A 171 -3.11 5.75 23.77
N ARG A 172 -4.11 5.81 24.66
CA ARG A 172 -4.11 6.74 25.81
C ARG A 172 -2.95 6.51 26.76
N ARG A 173 -2.56 5.25 26.97
CA ARG A 173 -1.40 4.88 27.79
C ARG A 173 -0.09 5.30 27.13
N SER A 174 0.04 5.14 25.81
CA SER A 174 1.24 5.54 25.06
C SER A 174 1.53 7.04 25.15
N LEU A 175 0.50 7.87 25.26
CA LEU A 175 0.60 9.32 25.38
C LEU A 175 0.76 9.84 26.83
N GLY A 176 0.86 8.95 27.83
CA GLY A 176 1.04 9.35 29.22
C GLY A 176 -0.22 9.94 29.90
N GLU A 177 -1.38 9.96 29.24
CA GLU A 177 -2.65 10.45 29.81
C GLU A 177 -3.36 9.39 30.70
N GLY A 178 -2.73 8.23 30.92
CA GLY A 178 -3.20 7.13 31.76
C GLY A 178 -3.07 7.37 33.26
N GLY A 179 -3.75 8.39 33.77
CA GLY A 179 -3.95 8.59 35.21
C GLY A 179 -4.87 7.52 35.80
N THR A 180 -4.35 6.78 36.78
CA THR A 180 -4.99 5.77 37.66
C THR A 180 -5.11 4.34 37.10
N ARG A 181 -4.21 3.49 37.64
CA ARG A 181 -4.46 2.05 37.81
C ARG A 181 -5.77 1.86 38.58
N ARG A 182 -6.88 1.65 37.89
CA ARG A 182 -8.01 0.95 38.50
C ARG A 182 -7.69 -0.53 38.38
N LYS A 183 -7.22 -1.13 39.49
CA LYS A 183 -7.23 -2.59 39.68
C LYS A 183 -8.67 -3.05 39.41
N THR A 184 -8.92 -3.63 38.25
CA THR A 184 -10.07 -4.50 38.07
C THR A 184 -9.74 -5.77 38.86
N ALA A 185 -10.46 -5.94 39.97
CA ALA A 185 -10.40 -7.15 40.77
C ALA A 185 -10.77 -8.36 39.89
N PRO A 186 -10.14 -9.54 40.10
CA PRO A 186 -10.51 -10.74 39.37
C PRO A 186 -11.97 -11.07 39.71
N ARG A 187 -12.86 -10.99 38.70
CA ARG A 187 -14.21 -11.52 38.81
C ARG A 187 -14.08 -13.03 38.90
N ALA A 188 -14.34 -13.55 40.09
CA ALA A 188 -14.39 -14.98 40.37
C ALA A 188 -15.28 -15.67 39.33
N ALA A 189 -14.76 -16.75 38.74
CA ALA A 189 -15.46 -17.61 37.81
C ALA A 189 -16.77 -18.10 38.44
N GLU A 190 -17.90 -17.65 37.91
CA GLU A 190 -19.21 -18.25 38.20
C GLU A 190 -19.21 -19.68 37.64
N LYS A 191 -19.13 -20.64 38.57
CA LYS A 191 -19.30 -22.06 38.30
C LYS A 191 -20.68 -22.30 37.72
N LYS A 192 -20.72 -22.80 36.48
CA LYS A 192 -21.91 -23.34 35.81
C LYS A 192 -22.49 -24.49 36.66
N PRO A 193 -23.79 -24.47 37.04
CA PRO A 193 -24.39 -25.56 37.80
C PRO A 193 -24.48 -26.84 36.96
N ALA A 194 -24.15 -27.96 37.60
CA ALA A 194 -24.23 -29.31 37.05
C ALA A 194 -25.67 -29.68 36.67
N ALA A 195 -25.82 -30.32 35.50
CA ALA A 195 -27.07 -30.86 35.00
C ALA A 195 -27.66 -31.87 36.00
N ARG A 196 -28.87 -31.58 36.48
CA ARG A 196 -29.64 -32.43 37.38
C ARG A 196 -30.23 -33.60 36.59
N LYS A 197 -29.78 -34.82 36.90
CA LYS A 197 -30.34 -36.08 36.42
C LYS A 197 -31.84 -36.19 36.80
N THR A 198 -32.71 -36.40 35.83
CA THR A 198 -34.11 -36.77 36.03
C THR A 198 -34.22 -38.26 36.36
N PRO A 199 -34.89 -38.67 37.45
CA PRO A 199 -35.20 -40.07 37.68
C PRO A 199 -36.47 -40.50 36.91
N ALA A 200 -36.43 -41.73 36.42
CA ALA A 200 -37.47 -42.41 35.67
C ALA A 200 -38.77 -42.60 36.49
N ARG A 201 -39.93 -42.53 35.82
CA ARG A 201 -41.18 -43.08 36.35
C ARG A 201 -41.75 -44.10 35.38
N LYS A 202 -41.92 -45.33 35.90
CA LYS A 202 -42.53 -46.49 35.25
C LYS A 202 -44.04 -46.32 35.05
N ARG A 203 -44.50 -46.95 33.97
CA ARG A 203 -45.82 -47.45 33.51
C ARG A 203 -47.01 -47.50 34.49
N ALA A 204 -48.18 -47.19 33.95
CA ALA A 204 -49.46 -47.95 33.95
C ALA A 204 -50.40 -47.19 32.98
N SER A 205 -51.28 -47.75 32.15
CA SER A 205 -51.81 -49.11 31.97
C SER A 205 -52.13 -49.31 30.48
#